data_AF-A0AAP6CW04-F1
#
_entry.id   AF-A0AAP6CW04-F1
#
_cell.length_a   1.000
_cell.length_b   1.000
_cell.length_c   1.000
_cell.angle_alpha   90.00
_cell.angle_beta   90.00
_cell.angle_gamma   90.00
#
_symmetry.space_group_name_H-M   'P 1'
#
loop_
_entity.id
_entity.type
_entity.pdbx_description
1 polymer ?
#
loop_
_entity_poly.entity_id
_entity_poly.type
_entity_poly.pdbx_seq_one_letter_code
_entity_poly.pdbx_strand_id
1 'polypeptide(L)'
;MGPFKFKINIPKAHFYLLISLSAFLSIALISWILIPFVFGTHLDQISKTDQENQREILASNLAAGKLSAYIGTNLFVIFFGVYLFLAYSKVKIGYLFYFFWIFVFCSMAGYPFFQGAEKLNSAELISGIFISIFCGLIVLVLIYSVYIYRLKRIISKYKLANGGFNA
;
A
#
# COMPACT_ATOMS: atom_id res chain seq x y z
N MET A 1 31.17 -17.10 -13.59
CA MET A 1 29.95 -17.37 -12.79
C MET A 1 29.10 -16.12 -12.74
N GLY A 2 28.03 -16.04 -13.54
CA GLY A 2 27.11 -14.89 -13.47
C GLY A 2 26.49 -14.77 -12.07
N PRO A 3 26.14 -13.56 -11.60
CA PRO A 3 25.55 -13.39 -10.29
C PRO A 3 24.19 -14.10 -10.29
N PHE A 4 24.13 -15.32 -9.75
CA PHE A 4 22.87 -15.99 -9.50
C PHE A 4 22.03 -15.06 -8.62
N LYS A 5 21.03 -14.42 -9.23
CA LYS A 5 20.04 -13.63 -8.50
C LYS A 5 19.33 -14.63 -7.60
N PHE A 6 19.70 -14.65 -6.32
CA PHE A 6 19.01 -15.43 -5.31
C PHE A 6 17.52 -15.05 -5.38
N LYS A 7 16.64 -16.02 -5.27
CA LYS A 7 15.20 -15.77 -5.25
C LYS A 7 14.56 -16.81 -4.34
N ILE A 8 13.60 -16.40 -3.53
CA ILE A 8 12.89 -17.29 -2.60
C ILE A 8 11.39 -17.20 -2.83
N ASN A 9 10.68 -18.24 -2.40
CA ASN A 9 9.23 -18.16 -2.22
C ASN A 9 8.94 -17.46 -0.89
N ILE A 10 7.84 -16.70 -0.85
CA ILE A 10 7.35 -16.10 0.39
C ILE A 10 6.89 -17.22 1.35
N PRO A 11 7.27 -17.16 2.63
CA PRO A 11 6.73 -18.07 3.65
C PRO A 11 5.20 -17.92 3.77
N LYS A 12 4.48 -19.03 3.93
CA LYS A 12 3.00 -19.05 4.09
C LYS A 12 2.49 -18.01 5.08
N ALA A 13 3.12 -17.92 6.26
CA ALA A 13 2.73 -16.96 7.30
C ALA A 13 2.78 -15.50 6.81
N HIS A 14 3.84 -15.12 6.10
CA HIS A 14 4.00 -13.75 5.59
C HIS A 14 2.98 -13.46 4.48
N PHE A 15 2.69 -14.46 3.63
CA PHE A 15 1.69 -14.33 2.57
C PHE A 15 0.29 -14.05 3.14
N TYR A 16 -0.17 -14.87 4.09
CA TYR A 16 -1.50 -14.67 4.70
C TYR A 16 -1.59 -13.37 5.50
N LEU A 17 -0.51 -12.99 6.19
CA LEU A 17 -0.45 -11.73 6.93
C LEU A 17 -0.58 -10.54 5.97
N LEU A 18 0.18 -10.51 4.87
CA LEU A 18 0.12 -9.43 3.88
C LEU A 18 -1.24 -9.37 3.16
N ILE A 19 -1.86 -10.50 2.85
CA ILE A 19 -3.21 -10.54 2.26
C ILE A 19 -4.25 -9.98 3.23
N SER A 20 -4.20 -10.43 4.49
CA SER A 20 -5.12 -9.94 5.53
C SER A 20 -5.02 -8.43 5.70
N LEU A 21 -3.79 -7.90 5.85
CA LEU A 21 -3.57 -6.46 5.93
C LEU A 21 -4.05 -5.71 4.68
N SER A 22 -3.84 -6.28 3.49
CA SER A 22 -4.31 -5.68 2.23
C SER A 22 -5.84 -5.64 2.14
N ALA A 23 -6.53 -6.65 2.67
CA ALA A 23 -7.98 -6.67 2.75
C ALA A 23 -8.51 -5.59 3.71
N PHE A 24 -7.93 -5.47 4.91
CA PHE A 24 -8.28 -4.39 5.84
C PHE A 24 -8.00 -2.99 5.28
N LEU A 25 -6.86 -2.83 4.60
CA LEU A 25 -6.54 -1.59 3.89
C LEU A 25 -7.58 -1.26 2.81
N SER A 26 -8.04 -2.25 2.06
CA SER A 26 -9.07 -2.07 1.03
C SER A 26 -10.39 -1.58 1.65
N ILE A 27 -10.79 -2.14 2.79
CA ILE A 27 -11.98 -1.70 3.54
C ILE A 27 -11.79 -0.26 4.03
N ALA A 28 -10.61 0.08 4.57
CA ALA A 28 -10.32 1.44 5.02
C ALA A 28 -10.39 2.46 3.86
N LEU A 29 -9.86 2.10 2.69
CA LEU A 29 -9.93 2.92 1.47
C LEU A 29 -11.37 3.10 0.97
N ILE A 30 -12.19 2.05 1.01
CA ILE A 30 -13.62 2.11 0.66
C ILE A 30 -14.37 3.05 1.62
N SER A 31 -14.11 2.93 2.93
CA SER A 31 -14.68 3.83 3.93
C SER A 31 -14.29 5.29 3.65
N TRP A 32 -13.00 5.55 3.38
CA TRP A 32 -12.50 6.89 3.07
C TRP A 32 -13.21 7.55 1.89
N ILE A 33 -13.44 6.82 0.79
CA ILE A 33 -14.11 7.38 -0.39
C ILE A 33 -15.62 7.58 -0.17
N LEU A 34 -16.27 6.74 0.64
CA LEU A 34 -17.71 6.83 0.91
C LEU A 34 -18.08 7.98 1.85
N ILE A 35 -17.21 8.33 2.80
CA ILE A 35 -17.46 9.39 3.79
C ILE A 35 -17.95 10.71 3.16
N PRO A 36 -17.29 11.28 2.14
CA PRO A 36 -17.76 12.53 1.52
C PRO A 36 -19.13 12.40 0.82
N PHE A 37 -19.55 11.21 0.39
CA PHE A 37 -20.89 10.98 -0.19
C PHE A 37 -21.99 10.83 0.87
N VAL A 38 -21.65 10.28 2.05
CA VAL A 38 -22.62 10.03 3.13
C VAL A 38 -22.76 11.24 4.05
N PHE A 39 -21.65 11.90 4.40
CA PHE A 39 -21.60 12.98 5.38
C PHE A 39 -21.46 14.37 4.76
N GLY A 40 -21.35 14.46 3.44
CA GLY A 40 -21.06 15.69 2.72
C GLY A 40 -19.58 16.10 2.83
N THR A 41 -19.21 17.12 2.06
CA THR A 41 -17.85 17.70 2.10
C THR A 41 -17.87 19.05 2.80
N HIS A 42 -16.79 19.44 3.49
CA HIS A 42 -16.68 20.76 4.12
C HIS A 42 -16.77 21.94 3.13
N LEU A 43 -16.83 21.69 1.82
CA LEU A 43 -17.05 22.72 0.78
C LEU A 43 -18.41 23.41 0.93
N ASP A 44 -19.42 22.75 1.51
CA ASP A 44 -20.71 23.38 1.77
C ASP A 44 -20.59 24.59 2.72
N GLN A 45 -19.58 24.59 3.60
CA GLN A 45 -19.32 25.66 4.56
C GLN A 45 -18.48 26.81 3.99
N ILE A 46 -17.83 26.65 2.83
CA ILE A 46 -16.94 27.68 2.26
C ILE A 46 -17.74 28.52 1.25
N SER A 47 -18.20 29.68 1.73
CA SER A 47 -18.69 30.85 0.98
C SER A 47 -20.19 30.92 0.63
N LYS A 48 -20.93 31.68 1.43
CA LYS A 48 -22.27 32.23 1.13
C LYS A 48 -22.21 33.43 0.15
N THR A 49 -21.25 33.48 -0.76
CA THR A 49 -21.04 34.65 -1.63
C THR A 49 -21.06 34.24 -3.10
N ASP A 50 -22.22 34.44 -3.74
CA ASP A 50 -22.49 34.76 -5.16
C ASP A 50 -21.69 34.11 -6.30
N GLN A 51 -21.14 32.91 -6.13
CA GLN A 51 -20.57 32.14 -7.25
C GLN A 51 -20.95 30.66 -7.22
N GLU A 52 -22.24 30.37 -7.41
CA GLU A 52 -22.80 29.02 -7.53
C GLU A 52 -22.09 28.19 -8.62
N ASN A 53 -21.84 28.80 -9.79
CA ASN A 53 -21.13 28.16 -10.90
C ASN A 53 -19.65 27.83 -10.60
N GLN A 54 -18.94 28.64 -9.81
CA GLN A 54 -17.56 28.31 -9.44
C GLN A 54 -17.51 27.22 -8.37
N ARG A 55 -18.50 27.18 -7.46
CA ARG A 55 -18.65 26.13 -6.45
C ARG A 55 -18.88 24.76 -7.08
N GLU A 56 -19.78 24.64 -8.06
CA GLU A 56 -20.01 23.36 -8.74
C GLU A 56 -18.77 22.84 -9.46
N ILE A 57 -18.03 23.72 -10.14
CA ILE A 57 -16.80 23.34 -10.85
C ILE A 57 -15.70 22.90 -9.86
N LEU A 58 -15.52 23.63 -8.75
CA LEU A 58 -14.54 23.28 -7.72
C LEU A 58 -14.91 21.98 -7.00
N ALA A 59 -16.17 21.79 -6.63
CA ALA A 59 -16.65 20.57 -5.99
C ALA A 59 -16.54 19.35 -6.93
N SER A 60 -16.91 19.51 -8.20
CA SER A 60 -16.76 18.48 -9.23
C SER A 60 -15.30 18.09 -9.44
N ASN A 61 -14.39 19.05 -9.55
CA ASN A 61 -12.95 18.79 -9.71
C ASN A 61 -12.34 18.10 -8.48
N LEU A 62 -12.75 18.49 -7.26
CA LEU A 62 -12.29 17.85 -6.02
C LEU A 62 -12.84 16.44 -5.87
N ALA A 63 -14.11 16.21 -6.21
CA ALA A 63 -14.71 14.88 -6.24
C ALA A 63 -14.00 13.98 -7.27
N ALA A 64 -13.81 14.45 -8.50
CA ALA A 64 -13.09 13.73 -9.55
C ALA A 64 -11.65 13.41 -9.15
N GLY A 65 -10.94 14.36 -8.53
CA GLY A 65 -9.59 14.15 -8.01
C GLY A 65 -9.54 13.07 -6.93
N LYS A 66 -10.41 13.16 -5.91
CA LYS A 66 -10.52 12.12 -4.86
C LYS A 66 -10.85 10.74 -5.44
N LEU A 67 -11.76 10.68 -6.42
CA LEU A 67 -12.20 9.43 -7.06
C LEU A 67 -11.08 8.81 -7.92
N SER A 68 -10.36 9.63 -8.71
CA SER A 68 -9.21 9.17 -9.49
C SER A 68 -8.07 8.64 -8.61
N ALA A 69 -7.81 9.33 -7.49
CA ALA A 69 -6.77 8.94 -6.57
C ALA A 69 -7.16 7.67 -5.79
N TYR A 70 -8.44 7.53 -5.42
CA TYR A 70 -8.97 6.28 -4.89
C TYR A 70 -8.81 5.12 -5.88
N ILE A 71 -9.20 5.29 -7.16
CA ILE A 71 -9.06 4.26 -8.19
C ILE A 71 -7.58 3.85 -8.35
N GLY A 72 -6.68 4.83 -8.45
CA GLY A 72 -5.25 4.57 -8.55
C GLY A 72 -4.71 3.79 -7.34
N THR A 73 -5.08 4.23 -6.13
CA THR A 73 -4.67 3.61 -4.86
C THR A 73 -5.18 2.16 -4.76
N ASN A 74 -6.43 1.91 -5.16
CA ASN A 74 -7.02 0.58 -5.13
C ASN A 74 -6.39 -0.35 -6.18
N LEU A 75 -6.08 0.16 -7.37
CA LEU A 75 -5.33 -0.59 -8.38
C LEU A 75 -3.97 -1.07 -7.87
N PHE A 76 -3.24 -0.23 -7.12
CA PHE A 76 -1.97 -0.65 -6.51
C PHE A 76 -2.17 -1.80 -5.49
N VAL A 77 -3.21 -1.75 -4.67
CA VAL A 77 -3.53 -2.82 -3.72
C VAL A 77 -3.90 -4.12 -4.44
N ILE A 78 -4.70 -4.03 -5.51
CA ILE A 78 -5.08 -5.19 -6.34
C ILE A 78 -3.83 -5.79 -7.00
N PHE A 79 -2.98 -4.97 -7.62
CA PHE A 79 -1.74 -5.44 -8.22
C PHE A 79 -0.82 -6.08 -7.17
N PHE A 80 -0.73 -5.50 -5.98
CA PHE A 80 0.02 -6.11 -4.88
C PHE A 80 -0.51 -7.50 -4.52
N GLY A 81 -1.83 -7.66 -4.41
CA GLY A 81 -2.48 -8.95 -4.14
C GLY A 81 -2.21 -9.99 -5.23
N VAL A 82 -2.35 -9.61 -6.50
CA VAL A 82 -2.04 -10.48 -7.65
C VAL A 82 -0.56 -10.90 -7.63
N TYR A 83 0.33 -9.94 -7.39
CA TYR A 83 1.75 -10.23 -7.30
C TYR A 83 2.08 -11.15 -6.13
N LEU A 84 1.47 -10.96 -4.95
CA LEU A 84 1.63 -11.86 -3.80
C LEU A 84 1.17 -13.28 -4.11
N PHE A 85 0.04 -13.43 -4.81
CA PHE A 85 -0.48 -14.73 -5.21
C PHE A 85 0.48 -15.44 -6.19
N LEU A 86 1.00 -14.72 -7.17
CA LEU A 86 2.03 -15.24 -8.09
C LEU A 86 3.32 -15.61 -7.34
N ALA A 87 3.73 -14.77 -6.41
CA ALA A 87 4.91 -14.93 -5.57
C ALA A 87 4.86 -16.15 -4.64
N TYR A 88 3.66 -16.48 -4.16
CA TYR A 88 3.42 -17.65 -3.33
C TYR A 88 3.42 -18.94 -4.15
N SER A 89 2.80 -18.91 -5.34
CA SER A 89 2.54 -20.11 -6.13
C SER A 89 3.68 -20.47 -7.08
N LYS A 90 4.17 -19.53 -7.90
CA LYS A 90 5.00 -19.85 -9.08
C LYS A 90 6.26 -18.99 -9.21
N VAL A 91 6.25 -17.76 -8.70
CA VAL A 91 7.29 -16.77 -8.97
C VAL A 91 8.18 -16.59 -7.75
N LYS A 92 9.48 -16.87 -7.90
CA LYS A 92 10.46 -16.56 -6.87
C LYS A 92 10.76 -15.06 -6.87
N ILE A 93 10.88 -14.48 -5.70
CA ILE A 93 10.96 -13.03 -5.50
C ILE A 93 12.38 -12.62 -5.13
N GLY A 94 12.80 -11.44 -5.59
CA GLY A 94 14.07 -10.80 -5.20
C GLY A 94 13.86 -9.42 -4.54
N TYR A 95 14.96 -8.74 -4.19
CA TYR A 95 14.93 -7.46 -3.48
C TYR A 95 14.06 -6.37 -4.14
N LEU A 96 14.08 -6.28 -5.47
CA LEU A 96 13.40 -5.22 -6.22
C LEU A 96 11.89 -5.21 -5.96
N PHE A 97 11.30 -6.39 -5.76
CA PHE A 97 9.89 -6.50 -5.37
C PHE A 97 9.64 -5.81 -4.03
N TYR A 98 10.43 -6.13 -3.00
CA TYR A 98 10.22 -5.56 -1.67
C TYR A 98 10.44 -4.05 -1.65
N PHE A 99 11.52 -3.57 -2.29
CA PHE A 99 11.79 -2.13 -2.35
C PHE A 99 10.70 -1.36 -3.08
N PHE A 100 10.23 -1.87 -4.22
CA PHE A 100 9.15 -1.24 -4.98
C PHE A 100 7.87 -1.11 -4.14
N TRP A 101 7.44 -2.20 -3.50
CA TRP A 101 6.22 -2.18 -2.70
C TRP A 101 6.35 -1.38 -1.41
N ILE A 102 7.51 -1.38 -0.75
CA ILE A 102 7.77 -0.50 0.40
C ILE A 102 7.57 0.97 -0.01
N PHE A 103 8.15 1.38 -1.15
CA PHE A 103 8.01 2.76 -1.63
C PHE A 103 6.56 3.13 -1.95
N VAL A 104 5.82 2.22 -2.60
CA VAL A 104 4.39 2.42 -2.91
C VAL A 104 3.57 2.57 -1.63
N PHE A 105 3.71 1.66 -0.66
CA PHE A 105 2.94 1.72 0.58
C PHE A 105 3.33 2.89 1.50
N CYS A 106 4.60 3.31 1.50
CA CYS A 106 5.00 4.55 2.17
C CYS A 106 4.32 5.78 1.56
N SER A 107 4.23 5.85 0.23
CA SER A 107 3.54 6.94 -0.47
C SER A 107 2.04 6.93 -0.18
N MET A 108 1.41 5.74 -0.16
CA MET A 108 0.01 5.57 0.18
C MET A 108 -0.31 5.88 1.65
N ALA A 109 0.64 5.70 2.57
CA ALA A 109 0.44 6.09 3.97
C ALA A 109 0.26 7.62 4.12
N GLY A 110 0.96 8.42 3.32
CA GLY A 110 0.81 9.87 3.32
C GLY A 110 -0.44 10.36 2.59
N TYR A 111 -1.00 9.55 1.67
CA TYR A 111 -2.08 9.92 0.77
C TYR A 111 -3.27 10.65 1.45
N PRO A 112 -3.84 10.11 2.56
CA PRO A 112 -5.00 10.73 3.21
C PRO A 112 -4.76 12.17 3.69
N PHE A 113 -3.50 12.56 3.91
CA PHE A 113 -3.14 13.84 4.51
C PHE A 113 -2.57 14.85 3.52
N PHE A 114 -2.44 14.52 2.23
CA PHE A 114 -1.87 15.44 1.22
C PHE A 114 -2.63 16.76 1.05
N GLN A 115 -3.94 16.75 1.30
CA GLN A 115 -4.78 17.96 1.20
C GLN A 115 -4.72 18.84 2.47
N GLY A 116 -3.99 18.40 3.49
CA GLY A 116 -3.89 19.04 4.81
C GLY A 116 -4.97 18.54 5.77
N ALA A 117 -4.58 18.05 6.94
CA ALA A 117 -5.46 17.45 7.95
C ALA A 117 -6.62 18.37 8.39
N GLU A 118 -6.42 19.68 8.29
CA GLU A 118 -7.39 20.71 8.70
C GLU A 118 -8.61 20.81 7.77
N LYS A 119 -8.50 20.32 6.52
CA LYS A 119 -9.59 20.37 5.53
C LYS A 119 -10.46 19.12 5.52
N LEU A 120 -10.13 18.15 6.36
CA LEU A 120 -10.80 16.86 6.42
C LEU A 120 -11.83 16.83 7.52
N ASN A 121 -12.96 16.19 7.23
CA ASN A 121 -13.95 15.90 8.26
C ASN A 121 -13.36 14.92 9.29
N SER A 122 -13.81 14.97 10.55
CA SER A 122 -13.35 14.06 11.62
C SER A 122 -13.46 12.59 11.21
N ALA A 123 -14.53 12.22 10.49
CA ALA A 123 -14.74 10.88 9.97
C ALA A 123 -13.70 10.50 8.91
N GLU A 124 -13.39 11.43 7.98
CA GLU A 124 -12.30 11.22 7.01
C GLU A 124 -11.01 11.01 7.80
N LEU A 125 -10.60 11.97 8.63
CA LEU A 125 -9.36 11.92 9.41
C LEU A 125 -9.14 10.58 10.13
N ILE A 126 -10.17 10.04 10.79
CA ILE A 126 -10.12 8.71 11.44
C ILE A 126 -9.81 7.61 10.43
N SER A 127 -10.54 7.56 9.31
CA SER A 127 -10.30 6.59 8.24
C SER A 127 -8.89 6.72 7.63
N GLY A 128 -8.34 7.94 7.55
CA GLY A 128 -6.99 8.21 7.06
C GLY A 128 -5.90 7.72 8.00
N ILE A 129 -6.13 7.84 9.31
CA ILE A 129 -5.27 7.23 10.33
C ILE A 129 -5.26 5.71 10.13
N PHE A 130 -6.42 5.07 9.95
CA PHE A 130 -6.48 3.62 9.71
C PHE A 130 -5.72 3.21 8.44
N ILE A 131 -5.89 3.93 7.32
CA ILE A 131 -5.12 3.70 6.08
C ILE A 131 -3.62 3.75 6.37
N SER A 132 -3.17 4.76 7.10
CA SER A 132 -1.75 4.97 7.43
C SER A 132 -1.20 3.86 8.32
N ILE A 133 -1.97 3.42 9.31
CA ILE A 133 -1.61 2.30 10.20
C ILE A 133 -1.45 1.02 9.38
N PHE A 134 -2.43 0.66 8.54
CA PHE A 134 -2.36 -0.56 7.75
C PHE A 134 -1.23 -0.52 6.72
N CYS A 135 -1.01 0.61 6.04
CA CYS A 135 0.14 0.80 5.16
C CYS A 135 1.46 0.64 5.93
N GLY A 136 1.58 1.24 7.13
CA GLY A 136 2.75 1.11 7.99
C GLY A 136 3.01 -0.34 8.40
N LEU A 137 1.97 -1.09 8.80
CA LEU A 137 2.08 -2.51 9.13
C LEU A 137 2.52 -3.35 7.92
N ILE A 138 1.99 -3.07 6.73
CA ILE A 138 2.44 -3.73 5.49
C ILE A 138 3.92 -3.47 5.24
N VAL A 139 4.36 -2.21 5.36
CA VAL A 139 5.78 -1.83 5.22
C VAL A 139 6.67 -2.57 6.23
N LEU A 140 6.28 -2.64 7.49
CA LEU A 140 7.03 -3.38 8.52
C LEU A 140 7.16 -4.86 8.17
N VAL A 141 6.09 -5.50 7.69
CA VAL A 141 6.11 -6.92 7.29
C VAL A 141 6.99 -7.12 6.04
N LEU A 142 6.98 -6.16 5.10
CA LEU A 142 7.87 -6.19 3.93
C LEU A 142 9.34 -6.05 4.33
N ILE A 143 9.67 -5.11 5.23
CA ILE A 143 11.04 -4.93 5.76
C ILE A 143 11.50 -6.21 6.49
N TYR A 144 10.65 -6.77 7.35
CA TYR A 144 10.94 -8.04 8.03
C TYR A 144 11.16 -9.18 7.02
N SER A 145 10.39 -9.22 5.94
CA SER A 145 10.56 -10.20 4.87
C SER A 145 11.90 -10.03 4.14
N VAL A 146 12.37 -8.80 3.94
CA VAL A 146 13.70 -8.50 3.39
C VAL A 146 14.80 -9.04 4.31
N TYR A 147 14.64 -8.91 5.63
CA TYR A 147 15.59 -9.45 6.59
C TYR A 147 15.69 -10.98 6.52
N ILE A 148 14.55 -11.69 6.54
CA ILE A 148 14.50 -13.14 6.38
C ILE A 148 15.12 -13.58 5.04
N TYR A 149 14.84 -12.83 3.97
CA TYR A 149 15.46 -13.07 2.67
C TYR A 149 16.98 -12.97 2.75
N ARG A 150 17.52 -11.93 3.40
CA ARG A 150 18.96 -11.72 3.56
C ARG A 150 19.60 -12.88 4.32
N LEU A 151 18.99 -13.34 5.41
CA LEU A 151 19.47 -14.49 6.17
C LEU A 151 19.51 -15.76 5.33
N LYS A 152 18.43 -16.08 4.60
CA LYS A 152 18.38 -17.25 3.71
C LYS A 152 19.47 -17.23 2.64
N ARG A 153 19.77 -16.05 2.09
CA ARG A 153 20.85 -15.86 1.11
C ARG A 153 22.23 -16.17 1.72
N ILE A 154 22.49 -15.67 2.92
CA ILE A 154 23.74 -15.90 3.64
C ILE A 154 23.92 -17.39 3.94
N ILE A 155 22.90 -18.04 4.51
CA ILE A 155 22.91 -19.47 4.81
C ILE A 155 23.14 -20.30 3.54
N SER A 156 22.47 -19.96 2.44
CA SER A 156 22.68 -20.64 1.15
C SER A 156 24.10 -20.50 0.63
N LYS A 157 24.75 -19.35 0.85
CA LYS A 157 26.15 -19.13 0.46
C LYS A 157 27.10 -20.02 1.27
N TYR A 158 26.89 -20.13 2.59
CA TYR A 158 27.68 -21.01 3.46
C TYR A 158 27.46 -22.49 3.14
N LYS A 159 26.22 -22.92 2.86
CA LYS A 159 25.93 -24.32 2.49
C LYS A 159 26.61 -24.72 1.18
N LEU A 160 26.69 -23.82 0.19
CA LEU A 160 27.43 -24.06 -1.05
C LEU A 160 28.95 -24.12 -0.84
N ALA A 161 29.49 -23.27 0.05
CA ALA A 161 30.91 -23.28 0.39
C ALA A 161 31.34 -24.56 1.13
N ASN A 162 30.51 -25.06 2.06
CA ASN A 162 30.81 -26.27 2.83
C ASN A 162 30.41 -27.58 2.12
N GLY A 163 29.42 -27.54 1.21
CA GLY A 163 28.98 -28.69 0.44
C GLY A 163 29.82 -29.00 -0.81
N GLY A 164 30.66 -28.05 -1.24
CA GLY A 164 31.63 -28.24 -2.32
C GLY A 164 32.94 -28.92 -1.90
N PHE A 165 33.06 -29.35 -0.64
CA PHE A 165 34.23 -30.09 -0.13
C PHE A 165 34.04 -31.61 -0.13
N ASN A 166 32.81 -32.09 -0.43
CA ASN A 166 32.46 -33.52 -0.47
C ASN A 166 31.96 -33.96 -1.86
N ALA A 167 32.46 -33.34 -2.93
CA ALA A 167 32.22 -33.76 -4.32
C ALA A 167 33.55 -33.89 -5.06
#